data_AF-A0AAW9W835-F1
#
_entry.id   AF-A0AAW9W835-F1
#
_cell.length_a   1.000
_cell.length_b   1.000
_cell.length_c   1.000
_cell.angle_alpha   90.00
_cell.angle_beta   90.00
_cell.angle_gamma   90.00
#
_symmetry.space_group_name_H-M   'P 1'
#
loop_
_entity.id
_entity.type
_entity.pdbx_description
1 polymer ?
#
loop_
_entity_poly.entity_id
_entity_poly.type
_entity_poly.pdbx_seq_one_letter_code
_entity_poly.pdbx_strand_id
1 'polypeptide(L)' 'IPFKLDIYPFYGSDASAAMSAGAEVKHALLGAGIESSHSYERTHIDSVVATERMVDAYLKSALVD' A
#
# COMPACT_ATOMS: atom_id res chain seq x y z
N ILE A 1 2.76 -3.47 13.88
CA ILE A 1 3.19 -2.25 13.16
C ILE A 1 1.98 -1.33 13.10
N PRO A 2 2.03 -0.09 13.59
CA PRO A 2 0.88 0.83 13.55
C PRO A 2 0.41 1.03 12.10
N PHE A 3 -0.90 0.99 11.88
CA PHE A 3 -1.49 1.21 10.56
C PHE A 3 -2.80 2.00 10.68
N LYS A 4 -3.25 2.54 9.54
CA LYS A 4 -4.57 3.15 9.36
C LYS A 4 -5.17 2.60 8.07
N LEU A 5 -6.48 2.41 8.09
CA LEU A 5 -7.24 2.09 6.87
C LEU A 5 -7.55 3.39 6.15
N ASP A 6 -7.31 3.40 4.84
CA ASP A 6 -7.67 4.50 3.96
C ASP A 6 -8.69 4.01 2.94
N ILE A 7 -9.74 4.79 2.70
CA ILE A 7 -10.86 4.41 1.83
C ILE A 7 -11.18 5.56 0.90
N TYR A 8 -11.04 5.30 -0.40
CA TYR A 8 -11.36 6.23 -1.47
C TYR A 8 -12.45 5.63 -2.37
N PRO A 9 -13.67 6.21 -2.40
CA PRO A 9 -14.81 5.64 -3.14
C PRO A 9 -14.59 5.48 -4.66
N PHE A 10 -13.73 6.31 -5.26
CA PHE A 10 -13.50 6.35 -6.71
C PHE A 10 -12.03 6.13 -7.09
N TYR A 11 -11.31 5.34 -6.30
CA TYR A 11 -9.88 5.13 -6.49
C TYR A 11 -9.57 3.95 -7.41
N GLY A 12 -8.70 4.20 -8.40
CA GLY A 12 -8.07 3.19 -9.24
C GLY A 12 -6.60 3.05 -8.87
N SER A 13 -6.14 1.80 -8.76
CA SER A 13 -4.74 1.44 -8.49
C SER A 13 -4.12 0.70 -9.67
N ASP A 14 -2.79 0.65 -9.69
CA ASP A 14 -2.04 -0.19 -10.64
C ASP A 14 -2.43 -1.67 -10.51
N ALA A 15 -2.74 -2.13 -9.30
CA ALA A 15 -3.20 -3.49 -9.08
C ALA A 15 -4.57 -3.74 -9.73
N SER A 16 -5.53 -2.81 -9.57
CA SER A 16 -6.82 -2.92 -10.27
C SER A 16 -6.66 -2.88 -11.79
N ALA A 17 -5.75 -2.06 -12.31
CA ALA A 17 -5.45 -2.03 -13.74
C ALA A 17 -4.85 -3.36 -14.23
N ALA A 18 -3.93 -3.95 -13.48
CA ALA A 18 -3.34 -5.26 -13.79
C ALA A 18 -4.40 -6.38 -13.79
N MET A 19 -5.31 -6.38 -12.82
CA MET A 19 -6.42 -7.33 -12.77
C MET A 19 -7.35 -7.17 -13.98
N SER A 20 -7.70 -5.93 -14.36
CA SER A 20 -8.50 -5.66 -15.56
C SER A 20 -7.80 -6.10 -16.86
N ALA A 21 -6.46 -6.11 -16.87
CA ALA A 21 -5.66 -6.62 -17.98
C ALA A 21 -5.53 -8.16 -18.00
N GLY A 22 -6.11 -8.88 -17.03
CA GLY A 22 -6.11 -10.34 -16.97
C GLY A 22 -5.00 -10.97 -16.12
N ALA A 23 -4.32 -10.21 -15.27
CA ALA A 23 -3.34 -10.79 -14.34
C ALA A 23 -4.03 -11.63 -13.25
N GLU A 24 -3.56 -12.86 -13.04
CA GLU A 24 -4.05 -13.75 -11.97
C GLU A 24 -3.14 -13.69 -10.74
N VAL A 25 -3.25 -12.62 -9.95
CA VAL A 25 -2.40 -12.39 -8.78
C VAL A 25 -3.20 -11.94 -7.56
N LYS A 26 -2.84 -12.47 -6.38
CA LYS A 26 -3.28 -11.90 -5.11
C LYS A 26 -2.53 -10.59 -4.90
N HIS A 27 -3.26 -9.51 -4.63
CA HIS A 27 -2.68 -8.17 -4.46
C HIS A 27 -3.27 -7.46 -3.24
N ALA A 28 -2.49 -6.55 -2.68
CA ALA A 28 -2.89 -5.64 -1.62
C ALA A 28 -2.20 -4.30 -1.87
N LEU A 29 -2.84 -3.22 -1.43
CA LEU A 29 -2.29 -1.88 -1.51
C LEU A 29 -1.88 -1.43 -0.12
N LEU A 30 -0.64 -0.95 0.00
CA LEU A 30 -0.09 -0.40 1.23
C LEU A 30 0.91 0.69 0.88
N GLY A 31 1.09 1.64 1.80
CA GLY A 31 2.04 2.72 1.62
C GLY A 31 2.05 3.64 2.83
N ALA A 32 2.95 4.63 2.80
CA ALA A 32 2.93 5.71 3.78
C ALA A 32 1.69 6.58 3.52
N GLY A 33 1.01 7.03 4.57
CA GLY A 33 -0.08 8.00 4.41
C GLY A 33 0.45 9.32 3.85
N ILE A 34 -0.07 9.76 2.71
CA ILE A 34 0.35 10.99 2.01
C ILE A 34 -0.79 12.01 2.01
N GLU A 35 -0.49 13.25 2.34
CA GLU A 35 -1.34 14.42 2.10
C GLU A 35 -1.03 15.01 0.73
N SER A 36 -2.06 15.52 0.03
CA SER A 36 -1.91 16.28 -1.21
C SER A 36 -1.20 15.53 -2.35
N SER A 37 -1.53 14.24 -2.51
CA SER A 37 -1.08 13.42 -3.65
C SER A 37 -1.28 14.15 -4.99
N HIS A 38 -0.30 14.04 -5.90
CA HIS A 38 -0.25 14.77 -7.18
C HIS A 38 -0.08 16.29 -7.07
N SER A 39 0.41 16.81 -5.95
CA SER A 39 0.76 18.22 -5.75
C SER A 39 2.00 18.34 -4.85
N TYR A 40 1.98 19.20 -3.83
CA TYR A 40 3.05 19.26 -2.84
C TYR A 40 2.80 18.22 -1.75
N GLU A 41 3.32 17.02 -1.98
CA GLU A 41 3.10 15.86 -1.12
C GLU A 41 3.78 16.01 0.24
N ARG A 42 3.06 15.66 1.30
CA ARG A 42 3.56 15.67 2.68
C ARG A 42 3.24 14.36 3.37
N THR A 43 4.14 13.91 4.24
CA THR A 43 3.96 12.70 5.03
C THR A 43 4.68 12.81 6.37
N HIS A 44 4.38 11.89 7.27
CA HIS A 44 5.08 11.75 8.53
C HIS A 44 6.24 10.76 8.36
N ILE A 45 7.39 11.07 8.98
CA ILE A 45 8.54 10.16 9.03
C ILE A 45 8.11 8.80 9.60
N ASP A 46 7.26 8.82 10.63
CA ASP A 46 6.73 7.61 11.26
C ASP A 46 5.92 6.74 10.28
N SER A 47 5.22 7.34 9.30
CA SER A 47 4.51 6.60 8.25
C SER A 47 5.49 5.83 7.37
N VAL A 48 6.59 6.47 6.97
CA VAL A 48 7.63 5.84 6.14
C VAL A 48 8.29 4.68 6.89
N VAL A 49 8.63 4.88 8.16
CA VAL A 49 9.21 3.82 9.02
C VAL A 49 8.22 2.67 9.23
N ALA A 50 6.93 2.96 9.41
CA ALA A 50 5.92 1.92 9.55
C ALA A 50 5.75 1.11 8.25
N THR A 51 5.76 1.76 7.09
CA THR A 51 5.70 1.09 5.78
C THR A 51 6.91 0.18 5.55
N GLU A 52 8.13 0.66 5.83
CA GLU A 52 9.35 -0.15 5.72
C GLU A 52 9.28 -1.41 6.59
N ARG A 53 8.92 -1.26 7.86
CA ARG A 53 8.73 -2.40 8.78
C ARG A 53 7.68 -3.38 8.29
N MET A 54 6.63 -2.91 7.64
CA MET A 54 5.54 -3.76 7.15
C MET A 54 5.99 -4.61 5.96
N VAL A 55 6.74 -4.00 5.03
CA VAL A 55 7.34 -4.73 3.91
C VAL A 55 8.37 -5.76 4.42
N ASP A 56 9.24 -5.37 5.35
CA ASP A 56 10.23 -6.29 5.94
C ASP A 56 9.57 -7.49 6.62
N ALA A 57 8.54 -7.24 7.43
CA ALA A 57 7.80 -8.30 8.10
C ALA A 57 7.07 -9.22 7.11
N TYR A 58 6.49 -8.68 6.03
CA TYR A 58 5.82 -9.47 4.99
C TYR A 58 6.80 -10.38 4.26
N LEU A 59 7.96 -9.85 3.84
CA LEU A 59 9.01 -10.62 3.15
C LEU A 59 9.58 -11.75 4.01
N LYS A 60 9.58 -11.60 5.33
CA LYS A 60 10.04 -12.60 6.30
C LYS A 60 8.95 -13.53 6.83
N SER A 61 7.68 -13.25 6.50
CA SER A 61 6.56 -14.08 6.93
C SER A 61 6.58 -15.44 6.22
N ALA A 62 6.07 -16.47 6.88
CA ALA A 62 5.87 -17.75 6.23
C ALA A 62 4.88 -17.58 5.06
N LEU A 63 5.10 -18.32 3.98
CA LEU A 63 4.09 -18.43 2.94
C LEU A 63 2.82 -19.01 3.57
N VAL A 64 1.69 -18.41 3.24
CA VAL A 64 0.37 -18.92 3.62
C VAL A 64 0.05 -20.06 2.65
N ASP A 65 -0.07 -21.27 3.18
CA ASP A 65 -0.48 -22.46 2.43
C ASP A 65 -1.91 -22.35 1.87
#